data_AF-A0A536XTM1-F1
#
_entry.id   AF-A0A536XTM1-F1
#
_cell.length_a   1.000
_cell.length_b   1.000
_cell.length_c   1.000
_cell.angle_alpha   90.00
_cell.angle_beta   90.00
_cell.angle_gamma   90.00
#
_symmetry.space_group_name_H-M   'P 1'
#
loop_
_entity.id
_entity.type
_entity.pdbx_description
1 polymer ?
#
loop_
_entity_poly.entity_id
_entity_poly.type
_entity_poly.pdbx_seq_one_letter_code
_entity_poly.pdbx_strand_id
1 'polypeptide(L)' 'MRRARPRGLGAGAGLIGAILAISPRTVHKHLQRIYEKLGVETRTAAVARAHALPAA' A
#
# COMPACT_ATOMS: atom_id res chain seq x y z
N MET A 1 13.38 23.07 4.83
CA MET A 1 12.85 22.05 3.91
C MET A 1 11.34 21.92 4.08
N ARG A 2 10.53 22.63 3.29
CA ARG A 2 9.06 22.50 3.31
C ARG A 2 8.71 21.31 2.42
N ARG A 3 8.42 20.14 3.01
CA ARG A 3 7.93 18.97 2.25
C ARG A 3 6.54 19.32 1.74
N ALA A 4 6.44 19.63 0.45
CA ALA A 4 5.16 19.83 -0.22
C ALA A 4 4.29 18.60 0.01
N ARG A 5 3.12 18.77 0.65
CA ARG A 5 2.07 17.75 0.62
C ARG A 5 1.50 17.76 -0.80
N PRO A 6 1.67 16.69 -1.60
CA PRO A 6 1.07 16.65 -2.92
C PRO A 6 -0.46 16.62 -2.75
N ARG A 7 -1.12 17.72 -3.07
CA ARG A 7 -2.57 17.81 -3.21
C ARG A 7 -2.89 17.39 -4.65
N GLY A 8 -3.03 16.09 -4.86
CA GLY A 8 -3.31 15.53 -6.19
C GLY A 8 -3.72 14.07 -6.06
N LEU A 9 -4.97 13.80 -6.43
CA LEU A 9 -5.64 12.50 -6.40
C LEU A 9 -4.80 11.41 -7.08
N GLY A 10 -4.39 10.40 -6.32
CA GLY A 10 -3.65 9.25 -6.84
C GLY A 10 -3.09 8.40 -5.72
N ALA A 11 -3.95 7.75 -4.93
CA ALA A 11 -3.56 6.85 -3.83
C ALA A 11 -2.90 5.56 -4.35
N GLY A 12 -1.72 5.70 -4.96
CA GLY A 12 -0.92 4.63 -5.55
C GLY A 12 0.42 4.44 -4.83
N ALA A 13 1.12 3.37 -5.21
CA ALA A 13 2.44 3.01 -4.67
C ALA A 13 3.48 4.15 -4.71
N GLY A 14 3.30 5.11 -5.62
CA GLY A 14 4.09 6.34 -5.70
C GLY A 14 4.03 7.20 -4.43
N LEU A 15 2.83 7.45 -3.90
CA LEU A 15 2.65 8.22 -2.67
C LEU A 15 3.12 7.46 -1.45
N ILE A 16 2.81 6.17 -1.39
CA ILE A 16 3.24 5.30 -0.29
C ILE A 16 4.78 5.28 -0.23
N GLY A 17 5.43 5.16 -1.40
CA GLY A 17 6.89 5.23 -1.50
C GLY A 17 7.45 6.57 -1.03
N ALA A 18 6.85 7.68 -1.47
CA ALA A 18 7.26 9.02 -1.05
C ALA A 18 7.11 9.25 0.48
N ILE A 19 6.04 8.74 1.09
CA ILE A 19 5.80 8.83 2.55
C ILE A 19 6.82 7.98 3.31
N LEU A 20 7.04 6.75 2.87
CA LEU A 20 7.94 5.79 3.50
C LEU A 20 9.41 5.96 3.09
N ALA A 21 9.73 6.96 2.26
CA ALA A 21 11.05 7.18 1.68
C ALA A 21 11.63 5.94 0.95
N ILE A 22 10.79 5.16 0.27
CA ILE A 22 11.16 3.99 -0.53
C ILE A 22 10.68 4.11 -1.98
N SER A 23 11.28 3.33 -2.88
CA SER A 23 10.84 3.31 -4.28
C SER A 23 9.41 2.77 -4.43
N PRO A 24 8.59 3.31 -5.35
CA PRO A 24 7.28 2.74 -5.68
C PRO A 24 7.35 1.27 -6.10
N ARG A 25 8.48 0.85 -6.70
CA ARG A 25 8.75 -0.56 -7.05
C ARG A 25 8.89 -1.44 -5.80
N THR A 26 9.49 -0.90 -4.74
CA THR A 26 9.61 -1.58 -3.44
C THR A 26 8.23 -1.75 -2.80
N VAL A 27 7.38 -0.72 -2.87
CA VAL A 27 5.98 -0.82 -2.42
C VAL A 27 5.22 -1.90 -3.19
N HIS A 28 5.35 -1.97 -4.51
CA HIS A 28 4.72 -3.04 -5.30
C HIS A 28 5.20 -4.42 -4.85
N LYS A 29 6.49 -4.60 -4.59
CA LYS A 29 7.01 -5.89 -4.13
C LYS A 29 6.47 -6.27 -2.75
N HIS A 30 6.28 -5.31 -1.85
CA HIS A 30 5.62 -5.55 -0.57
C HIS A 30 4.15 -5.96 -0.76
N LEU A 31 3.41 -5.25 -1.62
CA LEU A 31 2.01 -5.60 -1.92
C LEU A 31 1.88 -7.00 -2.50
N GLN A 32 2.73 -7.39 -3.45
CA GLN A 32 2.74 -8.76 -4.00
C GLN A 32 2.90 -9.81 -2.90
N ARG A 33 3.86 -9.63 -1.99
CA ARG A 33 4.08 -10.56 -0.88
C ARG A 33 2.92 -10.60 0.11
N ILE A 34 2.26 -9.47 0.35
CA ILE A 34 1.06 -9.40 1.21
C ILE A 34 -0.09 -10.14 0.53
N TYR A 35 -0.28 -9.93 -0.77
CA TYR A 35 -1.33 -10.59 -1.56
C TYR A 35 -1.14 -12.11 -1.61
N GLU A 36 0.09 -12.58 -1.82
CA GLU A 36 0.45 -14.00 -1.73
C GLU A 36 0.12 -14.59 -0.36
N LYS A 37 0.49 -13.91 0.74
CA LYS A 37 0.22 -14.38 2.11
C LYS A 37 -1.26 -14.39 2.47
N LEU A 38 -2.03 -13.44 1.94
CA LEU A 38 -3.46 -13.34 2.17
C LEU A 38 -4.29 -14.21 1.20
N GLY A 39 -3.66 -14.80 0.17
CA GLY A 39 -4.34 -15.58 -0.86
C GLY A 39 -5.32 -14.75 -1.70
N VAL A 40 -4.99 -13.48 -1.96
CA VAL A 40 -5.85 -12.53 -2.68
C VAL A 40 -5.13 -11.96 -3.89
N GLU A 41 -5.85 -11.69 -4.96
CA GLU A 41 -5.25 -11.17 -6.21
C GLU A 41 -5.42 -9.64 -6.36
N THR A 42 -6.32 -9.04 -5.58
CA THR A 42 -6.68 -7.63 -5.72
C THR A 42 -6.46 -6.85 -4.43
N ARG A 43 -6.15 -5.56 -4.59
CA ARG A 43 -6.01 -4.62 -3.49
C ARG A 43 -7.26 -4.55 -2.62
N THR A 44 -8.43 -4.54 -3.24
CA THR A 44 -9.72 -4.47 -2.54
C THR A 44 -9.97 -5.71 -1.70
N ALA A 45 -9.66 -6.91 -2.22
CA ALA A 45 -9.77 -8.16 -1.47
C ALA A 45 -8.79 -8.21 -0.29
N ALA A 46 -7.56 -7.71 -0.47
CA ALA A 46 -6.60 -7.60 0.63
C ALA A 46 -7.10 -6.67 1.75
N VAL A 47 -7.68 -5.53 1.39
CA VAL A 47 -8.28 -4.59 2.37
C VAL A 47 -9.46 -5.23 3.09
N ALA A 48 -10.36 -5.89 2.36
CA ALA A 48 -11.50 -6.58 2.96
C ALA A 48 -11.06 -7.70 3.92
N ARG A 49 -10.05 -8.49 3.55
CA ARG A 49 -9.44 -9.50 4.43
C ARG A 49 -8.81 -8.87 5.66
N ALA A 50 -8.07 -7.77 5.50
CA ALA A 50 -7.45 -7.08 6.63
C ALA A 50 -8.48 -6.51 7.62
N HIS A 51 -9.62 -6.00 7.14
CA HIS A 51 -10.72 -5.56 8.00
C HIS A 51 -11.45 -6.70 8.70
N ALA A 52 -11.45 -7.90 8.11
CA ALA A 52 -12.07 -9.09 8.71
C ALA A 52 -11.16 -9.78 9.75
N LEU A 53 -9.89 -9.39 9.86
CA LEU A 53 -9.02 -9.89 10.92
C LEU A 53 -9.47 -9.28 12.26
N PRO A 54 -9.77 -10.11 13.29
CA PRO A 54 -10.08 -9.59 14.61
C PRO A 54 -8.85 -8.81 15.12
N ALA A 55 -9.07 -7.59 15.59
CA ALA A 55 -8.04 -6.82 16.27
C ALA A 55 -7.63 -7.59 17.52
N ALA A 56 -6.44 -8.16 17.49
CA ALA A 56 -5.79 -8.79 18.64
C ALA A 56 -5.33 -7.73 19.64
#